data_AF-A0A5C4RUD0-F1
#
_entry.id   AF-A0A5C4RUD0-F1
#
_cell.length_a   1.000
_cell.length_b   1.000
_cell.length_c   1.000
_cell.angle_alpha   90.00
_cell.angle_beta   90.00
_cell.angle_gamma   90.00
#
_symmetry.space_group_name_H-M   'P 1'
#
loop_
_entity.id
_entity.type
_entity.pdbx_description
1 polymer ?
#
loop_
_entity_poly.entity_id
_entity_poly.type
_entity_poly.pdbx_seq_one_letter_code
_entity_poly.pdbx_strand_id
1 'polypeptide(L)'
;MRLASSSLLSLLLWALSGAALAQVPTPAAQAFERLKTLQGDWQGAFPDGRRHTVNYRLSAAGTVLVETWQLGPGRESMTLYHLDGDRLLATHYCPQGNQPRLQWVPGPDPDVQRFDFVDGTGLDLPDRSHQHAFVTRIGEGTYSRSETYVGNQATADERAEAAAAAGAEAAIVYTRIESSGG
;
A
#
# COMPACT_ATOMS: atom_id res chain seq x y z
N MET A 1 69.49 -43.41 -1.21
CA MET A 1 69.41 -42.72 0.09
C MET A 1 68.14 -41.85 0.08
N ARG A 2 67.14 -42.24 0.89
CA ARG A 2 65.92 -41.52 1.37
C ARG A 2 64.97 -40.92 0.30
N LEU A 3 63.82 -41.54 -0.04
CA LEU A 3 62.51 -41.59 0.65
C LEU A 3 61.80 -40.24 0.86
N ALA A 4 60.65 -40.03 0.19
CA ALA A 4 59.32 -39.69 0.76
C ALA A 4 58.40 -39.17 -0.38
N SER A 5 57.33 -39.87 -0.79
CA SER A 5 56.02 -40.09 -0.15
C SER A 5 54.96 -39.04 -0.52
N SER A 6 53.88 -39.52 -1.14
CA SER A 6 52.45 -39.11 -0.99
C SER A 6 52.06 -37.66 -1.37
N SER A 7 50.93 -37.36 -2.00
CA SER A 7 49.61 -37.99 -1.93
C SER A 7 48.78 -37.58 -3.15
N LEU A 8 48.09 -38.54 -3.77
CA LEU A 8 46.76 -38.29 -4.32
C LEU A 8 45.83 -37.95 -3.15
N LEU A 9 45.26 -36.75 -3.08
CA LEU A 9 44.02 -36.53 -2.34
C LEU A 9 43.32 -35.23 -2.78
N SER A 10 42.27 -35.43 -3.59
CA SER A 10 40.98 -34.74 -3.59
C SER A 10 40.82 -33.52 -2.68
N LEU A 11 40.49 -32.37 -3.27
CA LEU A 11 39.52 -31.44 -2.69
C LEU A 11 38.61 -30.96 -3.82
N LEU A 12 37.61 -31.81 -4.08
CA LEU A 12 36.33 -31.45 -4.68
C LEU A 12 35.87 -30.17 -3.96
N LEU A 13 35.97 -29.00 -4.61
CA LEU A 13 35.23 -27.84 -4.16
C LEU A 13 33.76 -28.21 -4.29
N TRP A 14 33.17 -28.63 -3.16
CA TRP A 14 31.73 -28.66 -3.00
C TRP A 14 31.22 -27.27 -3.38
N ALA A 15 30.63 -27.19 -4.57
CA ALA A 15 29.57 -26.25 -4.83
C ALA A 15 28.47 -26.58 -3.81
N LEU A 16 28.58 -26.00 -2.61
CA LEU A 16 27.43 -25.70 -1.79
C LEU A 16 26.65 -24.64 -2.57
N SER A 17 25.94 -25.11 -3.60
CA SER A 17 24.74 -24.46 -4.09
C SER A 17 23.82 -24.41 -2.88
N GLY A 18 23.94 -23.34 -2.10
CA GLY A 18 22.91 -22.94 -1.17
C GLY A 18 21.67 -22.76 -2.01
N ALA A 19 20.83 -23.79 -2.06
CA ALA A 19 19.45 -23.62 -2.46
C ALA A 19 18.92 -22.59 -1.46
N ALA A 20 18.87 -21.32 -1.89
CA ALA A 20 18.14 -20.30 -1.19
C ALA A 20 16.73 -20.87 -1.10
N LEU A 21 16.35 -21.34 0.09
CA LEU A 21 14.98 -21.75 0.36
C LEU A 21 14.15 -20.53 -0.03
N ALA A 22 13.41 -20.63 -1.12
CA ALA A 22 12.49 -19.58 -1.55
C ALA A 22 11.55 -19.35 -0.36
N GLN A 23 11.75 -18.24 0.34
CA GLN A 23 10.89 -17.91 1.46
C GLN A 23 9.49 -17.70 0.91
N VAL A 24 8.53 -18.45 1.42
CA VAL A 24 7.13 -18.27 1.06
C VAL A 24 6.77 -16.82 1.41
N PRO A 25 6.28 -16.02 0.44
CA PRO A 25 5.94 -14.63 0.69
C PRO A 25 4.90 -14.54 1.80
N THR A 26 5.13 -13.64 2.76
CA THR A 26 4.18 -13.38 3.84
C THR A 26 2.86 -12.82 3.25
N PRO A 27 1.73 -12.94 3.96
CA PRO A 27 0.47 -12.36 3.49
C PRO A 27 0.57 -10.86 3.17
N ALA A 28 1.30 -10.09 3.98
CA ALA A 28 1.55 -8.68 3.73
C ALA A 28 2.37 -8.45 2.45
N ALA A 29 3.36 -9.30 2.17
CA ALA A 29 4.12 -9.23 0.91
C ALA A 29 3.23 -9.53 -0.29
N GLN A 30 2.32 -10.51 -0.20
CA GLN A 30 1.37 -10.82 -1.26
C GLN A 30 0.38 -9.66 -1.50
N ALA A 31 -0.12 -9.04 -0.43
CA ALA A 31 -0.97 -7.85 -0.50
C ALA A 31 -0.24 -6.67 -1.15
N PHE A 32 1.06 -6.49 -0.84
CA PHE A 32 1.85 -5.44 -1.47
C PHE A 32 2.05 -5.69 -2.96
N GLU A 33 2.35 -6.93 -3.36
CA GLU A 33 2.40 -7.30 -4.79
C GLU A 33 1.05 -7.06 -5.48
N ARG A 34 -0.07 -7.33 -4.81
CA ARG A 34 -1.40 -6.99 -5.34
C ARG A 34 -1.56 -5.49 -5.56
N LEU A 35 -1.19 -4.64 -4.60
CA LEU A 35 -1.23 -3.18 -4.75
C LEU A 35 -0.36 -2.68 -5.90
N LYS A 36 0.81 -3.28 -6.14
CA LYS A 36 1.70 -2.92 -7.25
C LYS A 36 1.06 -3.09 -8.63
N THR A 37 0.00 -3.90 -8.75
CA THR A 37 -0.77 -4.03 -10.00
C THR A 37 -1.55 -2.75 -10.37
N LEU A 38 -1.73 -1.84 -9.43
CA LEU A 38 -2.35 -0.53 -9.66
C LEU A 38 -1.44 0.46 -10.40
N GLN A 39 -0.17 0.14 -10.67
CA GLN A 39 0.74 1.04 -11.40
C GLN A 39 0.10 1.62 -12.68
N GLY A 40 0.28 2.93 -12.85
CA GLY A 40 -0.28 3.72 -13.94
C GLY A 40 -1.26 4.79 -13.47
N ASP A 41 -1.93 5.39 -14.44
CA ASP A 41 -2.84 6.52 -14.26
C ASP A 41 -4.29 6.06 -14.28
N TRP A 42 -5.08 6.63 -13.38
CA TRP A 42 -6.49 6.32 -13.18
C TRP A 42 -7.32 7.58 -13.05
N GLN A 43 -8.58 7.50 -13.43
CA GLN A 43 -9.56 8.56 -13.21
C GLN A 43 -10.75 8.05 -12.41
N GLY A 44 -11.26 8.92 -11.54
CA GLY A 44 -12.49 8.72 -10.79
C GLY A 44 -13.35 9.98 -10.77
N ALA A 45 -14.49 9.91 -10.10
CA ALA A 45 -15.34 11.07 -9.85
C ALA A 45 -15.88 11.04 -8.43
N PHE A 46 -15.90 12.21 -7.78
CA PHE A 46 -16.58 12.40 -6.51
C PHE A 46 -18.10 12.28 -6.66
N PRO A 47 -18.86 12.09 -5.57
CA PRO A 47 -20.32 12.04 -5.61
C PRO A 47 -20.98 13.28 -6.24
N ASP A 48 -20.32 14.43 -6.16
CA ASP A 48 -20.77 15.69 -6.78
C ASP A 48 -20.43 15.81 -8.29
N GLY A 49 -19.85 14.76 -8.88
CA GLY A 49 -19.51 14.68 -10.30
C GLY A 49 -18.16 15.28 -10.69
N ARG A 50 -17.43 15.93 -9.76
CA ARG A 50 -16.08 16.43 -10.05
C ARG A 50 -15.11 15.27 -10.30
N ARG A 51 -14.40 15.31 -11.42
CA ARG A 51 -13.38 14.32 -11.78
C ARG A 51 -12.05 14.62 -11.10
N HIS A 52 -11.32 13.56 -10.80
CA HIS A 52 -9.95 13.60 -10.29
C HIS A 52 -9.16 12.42 -10.84
N THR A 53 -7.83 12.53 -10.75
CA THR A 53 -6.91 11.47 -11.19
C THR A 53 -6.09 10.94 -10.02
N VAL A 54 -5.67 9.68 -10.16
CA VAL A 54 -4.77 9.02 -9.23
C VAL A 54 -3.66 8.35 -10.03
N ASN A 55 -2.41 8.66 -9.71
CA ASN A 55 -1.23 7.98 -10.25
C ASN A 55 -0.67 7.02 -9.22
N TYR A 56 -0.32 5.81 -9.66
CA TYR A 56 0.48 4.87 -8.88
C TYR A 56 1.80 4.59 -9.58
N ARG A 57 2.91 4.72 -8.86
CA ARG A 57 4.25 4.41 -9.38
C ARG A 57 5.12 3.76 -8.33
N LEU A 58 6.04 2.91 -8.76
CA LEU A 58 7.09 2.40 -7.89
C LEU A 58 8.17 3.47 -7.67
N SER A 59 8.77 3.43 -6.48
CA SER A 59 9.88 4.28 -6.06
C SER A 59 10.83 3.47 -5.17
N ALA A 60 11.96 4.08 -4.76
CA ALA A 60 12.92 3.46 -3.83
C ALA A 60 13.32 2.02 -4.23
N ALA A 61 13.70 1.84 -5.50
CA ALA A 61 14.03 0.54 -6.09
C ALA A 61 12.91 -0.52 -6.00
N GLY A 62 11.64 -0.09 -6.05
CA GLY A 62 10.47 -0.97 -6.05
C GLY A 62 9.98 -1.39 -4.66
N THR A 63 10.59 -0.85 -3.60
CA THR A 63 10.21 -1.13 -2.21
C THR A 63 9.07 -0.25 -1.70
N VAL A 64 8.77 0.84 -2.41
CA VAL A 64 7.69 1.78 -2.07
C VAL A 64 6.77 1.96 -3.28
N LEU A 65 5.46 1.79 -3.07
CA LEU A 65 4.44 2.24 -4.02
C LEU A 65 3.99 3.64 -3.60
N VAL A 66 4.06 4.58 -4.54
CA VAL A 66 3.61 5.97 -4.37
C VAL A 66 2.25 6.09 -5.05
N GLU A 67 1.26 6.51 -4.29
CA GLU A 67 -0.06 6.92 -4.76
C GLU A 67 -0.18 8.43 -4.66
N THR A 68 -0.59 9.10 -5.74
CA THR A 68 -0.77 10.56 -5.77
C THR A 68 -2.14 10.90 -6.37
N TRP A 69 -2.96 11.62 -5.60
CA TRP A 69 -4.28 12.10 -5.99
C TRP A 69 -4.20 13.56 -6.41
N GLN A 70 -4.65 13.87 -7.62
CA GLN A 70 -4.76 15.25 -8.09
C GLN A 70 -6.17 15.80 -7.80
N LEU A 71 -6.28 16.63 -6.76
CA LEU A 71 -7.55 17.17 -6.23
C LEU A 71 -7.85 18.59 -6.73
N GLY A 72 -7.01 19.11 -7.62
CA GLY A 72 -7.05 20.47 -8.17
C GLY A 72 -5.65 21.08 -8.32
N PRO A 73 -5.54 22.28 -8.91
CA PRO A 73 -4.25 22.97 -9.07
C PRO A 73 -3.52 23.15 -7.73
N GLY A 74 -2.30 22.62 -7.63
CA GLY A 74 -1.48 22.72 -6.43
C GLY A 74 -2.01 21.98 -5.19
N ARG A 75 -3.07 21.18 -5.32
CA ARG A 75 -3.67 20.43 -4.23
C ARG A 75 -3.65 18.94 -4.55
N GLU A 76 -2.75 18.25 -3.87
CA GLU A 76 -2.63 16.80 -3.96
C GLU A 76 -2.77 16.14 -2.59
N SER A 77 -3.09 14.85 -2.62
CA SER A 77 -2.91 13.95 -1.50
C SER A 77 -1.95 12.85 -1.94
N MET A 78 -1.12 12.35 -1.03
CA MET A 78 -0.16 11.30 -1.34
C MET A 78 -0.23 10.17 -0.33
N THR A 79 -0.12 8.93 -0.76
CA THR A 79 0.04 7.78 0.14
C THR A 79 1.27 6.98 -0.25
N LEU A 80 2.09 6.63 0.73
CA LEU A 80 3.28 5.80 0.53
C LEU A 80 3.05 4.44 1.18
N TYR A 81 3.09 3.38 0.37
CA TYR A 81 2.96 2.00 0.82
C TYR A 81 4.31 1.32 0.89
N HIS A 82 4.58 0.62 2.00
CA HIS A 82 5.82 -0.14 2.17
C HIS A 82 5.63 -1.28 3.18
N LEU A 83 6.53 -2.27 3.11
CA LEU A 83 6.63 -3.34 4.09
C LEU A 83 7.50 -2.90 5.28
N ASP A 84 7.06 -3.26 6.47
CA ASP A 84 7.82 -3.21 7.72
C ASP A 84 7.75 -4.59 8.39
N GLY A 85 8.72 -5.44 8.06
CA GLY A 85 8.66 -6.87 8.36
C GLY A 85 7.43 -7.51 7.74
N ASP A 86 6.57 -8.08 8.59
CA ASP A 86 5.33 -8.76 8.18
C ASP A 86 4.12 -7.81 8.14
N ARG A 87 4.35 -6.49 8.27
CA ARG A 87 3.31 -5.47 8.20
C ARG A 87 3.39 -4.73 6.87
N LEU A 88 2.24 -4.45 6.27
CA LEU A 88 2.11 -3.55 5.14
C LEU A 88 1.51 -2.24 5.64
N LEU A 89 2.27 -1.15 5.52
CA LEU A 89 1.91 0.16 6.03
C LEU A 89 1.58 1.11 4.87
N ALA A 90 0.62 2.00 5.11
CA ALA A 90 0.28 3.12 4.26
C ALA A 90 0.41 4.42 5.07
N THR A 91 1.33 5.30 4.70
CA THR A 91 1.38 6.65 5.29
C THR A 91 0.76 7.64 4.32
N HIS A 92 -0.38 8.20 4.71
CA HIS A 92 -1.13 9.17 3.92
C HIS A 92 -0.73 10.59 4.32
N TYR A 93 -0.56 11.47 3.34
CA TYR A 93 -0.25 12.87 3.48
C TYR A 93 -1.44 13.65 2.94
N CYS A 94 -2.22 14.22 3.87
CA CYS A 94 -3.44 14.92 3.55
C CYS A 94 -3.16 16.41 3.29
N PRO A 95 -3.81 17.07 2.31
CA PRO A 95 -3.74 18.52 2.14
C PRO A 95 -4.27 19.31 3.35
N GLN A 96 -4.94 18.65 4.30
CA GLN A 96 -5.33 19.25 5.59
C GLN A 96 -4.16 19.41 6.58
N GLY A 97 -2.99 18.85 6.27
CA GLY A 97 -1.78 18.99 7.09
C GLY A 97 -1.56 17.85 8.11
N ASN A 98 -2.39 16.81 8.10
CA ASN A 98 -2.16 15.59 8.89
C ASN A 98 -1.49 14.48 8.08
N GLN A 99 -0.84 13.55 8.78
CA GLN A 99 -0.16 12.40 8.19
C GLN A 99 -0.56 11.09 8.90
N PRO A 100 -1.78 10.57 8.69
CA PRO A 100 -2.20 9.31 9.27
C PRO A 100 -1.41 8.13 8.69
N ARG A 101 -1.00 7.22 9.58
CA ARG A 101 -0.44 5.92 9.24
C ARG A 101 -1.51 4.86 9.45
N LEU A 102 -1.72 4.06 8.41
CA LEU A 102 -2.64 2.94 8.39
C LEU A 102 -1.88 1.65 8.17
N GLN A 103 -2.43 0.55 8.66
CA GLN A 103 -1.89 -0.79 8.49
C GLN A 103 -2.89 -1.67 7.76
N TRP A 104 -2.38 -2.47 6.83
CA TRP A 104 -3.18 -3.47 6.13
C TRP A 104 -3.73 -4.52 7.10
N VAL A 105 -5.00 -4.86 6.91
CA VAL A 105 -5.70 -5.90 7.67
C VAL A 105 -5.90 -7.13 6.78
N PRO A 106 -5.39 -8.31 7.18
CA PRO A 106 -5.62 -9.54 6.42
C PRO A 106 -7.11 -9.84 6.23
N GLY A 107 -7.46 -10.24 5.00
CA GLY A 107 -8.82 -10.63 4.63
C GLY A 107 -8.83 -11.93 3.80
N PRO A 108 -9.99 -12.57 3.66
CA PRO A 108 -10.13 -13.81 2.89
C PRO A 108 -10.10 -13.60 1.37
N ASP A 109 -10.41 -12.38 0.91
CA ASP A 109 -10.44 -12.00 -0.51
C ASP A 109 -9.13 -11.28 -0.87
N PRO A 110 -8.25 -11.87 -1.71
CA PRO A 110 -6.98 -11.26 -2.08
C PRO A 110 -7.14 -10.02 -2.97
N ASP A 111 -8.33 -9.75 -3.51
CA ASP A 111 -8.61 -8.55 -4.29
C ASP A 111 -9.06 -7.37 -3.42
N VAL A 112 -9.31 -7.59 -2.14
CA VAL A 112 -9.74 -6.58 -1.18
C VAL A 112 -8.60 -6.19 -0.25
N GLN A 113 -8.16 -4.94 -0.36
CA GLN A 113 -7.09 -4.35 0.43
C GLN A 113 -7.69 -3.35 1.42
N ARG A 114 -7.82 -3.77 2.68
CA ARG A 114 -8.29 -2.91 3.78
C ARG A 114 -7.12 -2.39 4.58
N PHE A 115 -7.15 -1.10 4.88
CA PHE A 115 -6.18 -0.43 5.74
C PHE A 115 -6.90 0.32 6.86
N ASP A 116 -6.46 0.08 8.09
CA ASP A 116 -7.03 0.69 9.30
C ASP A 116 -5.99 1.59 9.97
N PHE A 117 -6.45 2.73 10.49
CA PHE A 117 -5.62 3.72 11.16
C PHE A 117 -4.93 3.14 12.40
N VAL A 118 -3.67 3.51 12.56
CA VAL A 118 -2.83 3.15 13.71
C VAL A 118 -2.54 4.41 14.54
N ASP A 119 -1.94 5.41 13.91
CA ASP A 119 -1.55 6.68 14.52
C ASP A 119 -1.27 7.74 13.43
N GLY A 120 -0.78 8.92 13.80
CA GLY A 120 -0.40 9.94 12.84
C GLY A 120 0.01 11.26 13.48
N THR A 121 0.49 12.18 12.66
CA THR A 121 0.83 13.56 13.06
C THR A 121 -0.23 14.56 12.54
N GLY A 122 -0.31 15.74 13.16
CA GLY A 122 -1.33 16.76 12.82
C GLY A 122 -2.76 16.38 13.22
N LEU A 123 -2.91 15.46 14.17
CA LEU A 123 -4.20 14.98 14.67
C LEU A 123 -4.76 15.85 15.82
N ASP A 124 -4.00 16.84 16.25
CA ASP A 124 -4.37 17.86 17.24
C ASP A 124 -5.04 19.09 16.59
N LEU A 125 -4.97 19.21 15.26
CA LEU A 125 -5.60 20.30 14.51
C LEU A 125 -7.13 20.26 14.72
N PRO A 126 -7.74 21.31 15.33
CA PRO A 126 -9.18 21.35 15.58
C PRO A 126 -9.94 21.50 14.27
N ASP A 127 -11.20 21.04 14.24
CA ASP A 127 -12.10 21.14 13.09
C ASP A 127 -11.55 20.50 11.79
N ARG A 128 -10.63 19.55 11.93
CA ARG A 128 -10.10 18.72 10.85
C ARG A 128 -10.45 17.25 11.06
N SER A 129 -10.36 16.49 9.98
CA SER A 129 -10.50 15.03 10.00
C SER A 129 -9.27 14.36 9.40
N HIS A 130 -9.09 13.09 9.70
CA HIS A 130 -8.08 12.25 9.09
C HIS A 130 -8.73 11.00 8.49
N GLN A 131 -8.08 10.44 7.47
CA GLN A 131 -8.44 9.14 6.95
C GLN A 131 -8.25 8.09 8.05
N HIS A 132 -9.34 7.43 8.41
CA HIS A 132 -9.36 6.44 9.49
C HIS A 132 -9.31 5.01 8.95
N ALA A 133 -9.91 4.78 7.79
CA ALA A 133 -9.77 3.52 7.07
C ALA A 133 -10.01 3.72 5.59
N PHE A 134 -9.52 2.80 4.77
CA PHE A 134 -9.96 2.67 3.39
C PHE A 134 -9.97 1.21 2.95
N VAL A 135 -10.84 0.92 1.97
CA VAL A 135 -10.96 -0.38 1.36
C VAL A 135 -10.84 -0.22 -0.15
N THR A 136 -9.85 -0.87 -0.73
CA THR A 136 -9.66 -0.93 -2.18
C THR A 136 -10.00 -2.33 -2.69
N ARG A 137 -10.88 -2.43 -3.68
CA ARG A 137 -11.13 -3.68 -4.42
C ARG A 137 -10.52 -3.59 -5.81
N ILE A 138 -9.58 -4.48 -6.11
CA ILE A 138 -8.83 -4.49 -7.36
C ILE A 138 -9.45 -5.50 -8.31
N GLY A 139 -10.04 -5.03 -9.40
CA GLY A 139 -10.61 -5.88 -10.45
C GLY A 139 -9.73 -5.94 -11.69
N GLU A 140 -10.29 -6.48 -12.77
CA GLU A 140 -9.67 -6.43 -14.09
C GLU A 140 -9.93 -5.07 -14.73
N GLY A 141 -8.86 -4.34 -15.06
CA GLY A 141 -8.94 -3.03 -15.74
C GLY A 141 -9.56 -1.88 -14.92
N THR A 142 -10.07 -2.15 -13.71
CA THR A 142 -10.71 -1.19 -12.80
C THR A 142 -10.34 -1.51 -11.35
N TYR A 143 -10.51 -0.52 -10.47
CA TYR A 143 -10.57 -0.77 -9.04
C TYR A 143 -11.63 0.13 -8.42
N SER A 144 -12.11 -0.21 -7.23
CA SER A 144 -12.97 0.68 -6.45
C SER A 144 -12.36 0.98 -5.09
N ARG A 145 -12.63 2.16 -4.55
CA ARG A 145 -12.14 2.58 -3.24
C ARG A 145 -13.22 3.30 -2.44
N SER A 146 -13.42 2.88 -1.21
CA SER A 146 -14.17 3.62 -0.19
C SER A 146 -13.22 4.03 0.93
N GLU A 147 -13.52 5.15 1.58
CA GLU A 147 -12.69 5.74 2.62
C GLU A 147 -13.59 6.24 3.75
N THR A 148 -13.21 5.98 4.98
CA THR A 148 -13.89 6.54 6.15
C THR A 148 -12.97 7.57 6.80
N TYR A 149 -13.55 8.73 7.14
CA TYR A 149 -12.86 9.83 7.80
C TYR A 149 -13.44 10.04 9.19
N VAL A 150 -12.58 10.39 10.13
CA VAL A 150 -12.97 10.68 11.50
C VAL A 150 -12.42 12.04 11.92
N GLY A 151 -13.22 12.80 12.66
CA GLY A 151 -12.79 14.07 13.24
C GLY A 151 -11.57 13.85 14.15
N ASN A 152 -10.61 14.77 14.11
CA ASN A 152 -9.41 14.71 14.94
C ASN A 152 -9.73 14.65 16.45
N GLN A 153 -10.82 15.30 16.85
CA GLN A 153 -11.35 15.35 18.21
C GLN A 153 -12.31 14.19 18.55
N ALA A 154 -12.53 13.25 17.62
CA ALA A 154 -13.48 12.16 17.84
C ALA A 154 -13.03 11.27 19.00
N THR A 155 -14.01 10.81 19.77
CA THR A 155 -13.91 9.85 20.86
C THR A 155 -13.44 8.48 20.35
N ALA A 156 -13.07 7.60 21.29
CA ALA A 156 -12.71 6.22 20.96
C ALA A 156 -13.88 5.46 20.32
N ASP A 157 -15.11 5.68 20.80
CA ASP A 157 -16.31 5.01 20.29
C ASP A 157 -16.62 5.43 18.85
N GLU A 158 -16.54 6.74 18.55
CA GLU A 158 -16.73 7.26 17.18
C GLU A 158 -15.67 6.71 16.22
N ARG A 159 -14.41 6.56 16.67
CA ARG A 159 -13.34 5.93 15.89
C ARG A 159 -13.62 4.44 15.65
N ALA A 160 -14.06 3.72 16.68
CA ALA A 160 -14.39 2.31 16.56
C ALA A 160 -15.58 2.07 15.62
N GLU A 161 -16.61 2.91 15.69
CA GLU A 161 -17.74 2.88 14.77
C GLU A 161 -17.31 3.13 13.33
N ALA A 162 -16.48 4.15 13.10
CA ALA A 162 -15.92 4.45 11.79
C ALA A 162 -15.07 3.29 11.23
N ALA A 163 -14.24 2.66 12.06
CA ALA A 163 -13.49 1.47 11.67
C ALA A 163 -14.44 0.31 11.30
N ALA A 164 -15.51 0.09 12.07
CA ALA A 164 -16.50 -0.95 11.77
C ALA A 164 -17.27 -0.68 10.47
N ALA A 165 -17.50 0.59 10.12
CA ALA A 165 -18.17 1.00 8.88
C ALA A 165 -17.27 0.92 7.63
N ALA A 166 -15.96 0.74 7.77
CA ALA A 166 -15.05 0.75 6.63
C ALA A 166 -15.38 -0.35 5.61
N GLY A 167 -15.61 0.07 4.37
CA GLY A 167 -16.07 -0.80 3.29
C GLY A 167 -17.59 -0.86 3.10
N ALA A 168 -18.39 -0.30 4.02
CA ALA A 168 -19.84 -0.17 3.87
C ALA A 168 -20.25 1.07 3.08
N GLU A 169 -19.39 2.09 3.04
CA GLU A 169 -19.62 3.31 2.26
C GLU A 169 -19.52 3.07 0.75
N ALA A 170 -20.23 3.90 -0.03
CA ALA A 170 -20.20 3.84 -1.48
C ALA A 170 -18.78 4.04 -2.01
N ALA A 171 -18.26 3.06 -2.75
CA ALA A 171 -16.93 3.12 -3.32
C ALA A 171 -16.93 3.93 -4.63
N ILE A 172 -15.91 4.77 -4.81
CA ILE A 172 -15.61 5.40 -6.09
C ILE A 172 -14.94 4.35 -6.98
N VAL A 173 -15.42 4.20 -8.22
CA VAL A 173 -14.81 3.34 -9.23
C VAL A 173 -13.80 4.13 -10.04
N TYR A 174 -12.64 3.53 -10.26
CA TYR A 174 -11.54 4.07 -11.01
C TYR A 174 -11.30 3.25 -12.27
N THR A 175 -11.18 3.94 -13.40
CA THR A 175 -10.85 3.34 -14.70
C THR A 175 -9.48 3.81 -15.14
N ARG A 176 -8.72 2.93 -15.80
CA ARG A 176 -7.39 3.26 -16.32
C ARG A 176 -7.49 4.38 -17.35
N ILE A 177 -6.55 5.33 -17.28
CA ILE A 177 -6.32 6.31 -18.34
C ILE A 177 -5.34 5.65 -19.30
N GLU A 178 -5.78 5.36 -20.53
CA GLU A 178 -4.85 4.90 -21.55
C GLU A 178 -3.91 6.05 -21.90
N SER A 179 -2.60 5.80 -21.86
CA SER A 179 -1.63 6.73 -22.43
C SER A 179 -1.94 6.81 -23.93
N SER A 180 -2.44 7.94 -24.40
CA SER A 180 -2.46 8.23 -25.83
C SER A 180 -1.02 8.07 -26.33
N GLY A 181 -0.75 7.00 -27.08
CA GLY A 181 0.59 6.66 -27.55
C GLY A 181 1.28 7.89 -28.12
N GLY A 182 2.45 8.21 -27.56
CA GLY A 182 3.42 9.12 -28.17
C GLY A 182 4.32 8.37 -29.13
#